data_AF-A0A098S1C2-F1
#
_entry.id   AF-A0A098S1C2-F1
#
_cell.length_a   1.000
_cell.length_b   1.000
_cell.length_c   1.000
_cell.angle_alpha   90.00
_cell.angle_beta   90.00
_cell.angle_gamma   90.00
#
_symmetry.space_group_name_H-M   'P 1'
#
loop_
_entity.id
_entity.type
_entity.pdbx_description
1 polymer ?
#
loop_
_entity_poly.entity_id
_entity_poly.type
_entity_poly.pdbx_seq_one_letter_code
_entity_poly.pdbx_strand_id
1 'polypeptide(L)'
;MKEGSIIQVRAKRVPFLKHYAVVVGSENDAQYVLHNTPFQGATVDLLEDFQSSRGQPVSVHETELTELDTAGLISRFRACDRPYRLFSFNCEHFIDCMREKKQTSPQLELSLFLILLISMLLFLSMILR
;
A
#
# COMPACT_ATOMS: atom_id res chain seq x y z
N MET A 1 2.63 15.68 -8.72
CA MET A 1 2.33 14.35 -9.32
C MET A 1 0.91 14.36 -9.88
N LYS A 2 0.62 13.60 -10.93
CA LYS A 2 -0.72 13.50 -11.55
C LYS A 2 -1.70 12.81 -10.59
N GLU A 3 -2.94 13.30 -10.52
CA GLU A 3 -4.02 12.62 -9.78
C GLU A 3 -4.22 11.19 -10.28
N GLY A 4 -4.62 10.29 -9.36
CA GLY A 4 -4.77 8.86 -9.62
C GLY A 4 -3.45 8.09 -9.75
N SER A 5 -2.30 8.77 -9.72
CA SER A 5 -1.00 8.09 -9.69
C SER A 5 -0.81 7.35 -8.37
N ILE A 6 -0.26 6.13 -8.46
CA ILE A 6 0.10 5.34 -7.30
C ILE A 6 1.56 5.61 -6.96
N ILE A 7 1.80 5.98 -5.71
CA ILE A 7 3.13 6.21 -5.17
C ILE A 7 3.51 5.01 -4.33
N GLN A 8 4.71 4.48 -4.57
CA GLN A 8 5.32 3.46 -3.72
C GLN A 8 6.49 4.08 -2.95
N VAL A 9 6.48 3.92 -1.63
CA VAL A 9 7.57 4.35 -0.73
C VAL A 9 8.07 3.15 0.08
N ARG A 10 9.24 3.28 0.73
CA ARG A 10 9.80 2.25 1.62
C ARG A 10 9.87 2.79 3.02
N ALA A 11 9.27 2.13 4.00
CA ALA A 11 9.30 2.62 5.37
C ALA A 11 10.75 2.83 5.86
N LYS A 12 11.10 4.03 6.37
CA LYS A 12 12.49 4.36 6.77
C LYS A 12 13.07 3.35 7.76
N ARG A 13 12.25 2.89 8.72
CA ARG A 13 12.66 1.93 9.76
C ARG A 13 12.69 0.47 9.29
N VAL A 14 11.93 0.14 8.24
CA VAL A 14 11.81 -1.21 7.70
C VAL A 14 11.82 -1.12 6.17
N PRO A 15 12.99 -0.90 5.54
CA PRO A 15 13.07 -0.53 4.13
C PRO A 15 12.60 -1.63 3.17
N PHE A 16 12.46 -2.86 3.65
CA PHE A 16 11.90 -3.99 2.90
C PHE A 16 10.38 -3.95 2.81
N LEU A 17 9.71 -3.20 3.70
CA LEU A 17 8.26 -3.03 3.69
C LEU A 17 7.90 -1.83 2.83
N LYS A 18 7.25 -2.12 1.71
CA LYS A 18 6.71 -1.13 0.80
C LYS A 18 5.37 -0.65 1.31
N HIS A 19 5.11 0.63 1.09
CA HIS A 19 3.85 1.26 1.39
C HIS A 19 3.35 2.04 0.17
N TYR A 20 2.05 2.12 0.02
CA TYR A 20 1.42 2.60 -1.20
C TYR A 20 0.40 3.68 -0.88
N ALA A 21 0.26 4.65 -1.79
CA ALA A 21 -0.79 5.65 -1.73
C ALA A 21 -1.24 6.10 -3.13
N VAL A 22 -2.45 6.64 -3.23
CA VAL A 22 -3.02 7.20 -4.46
C VAL A 22 -3.08 8.73 -4.33
N VAL A 23 -2.57 9.47 -5.31
CA VAL A 23 -2.70 10.94 -5.33
C VAL A 23 -4.16 11.32 -5.62
N VAL A 24 -4.77 12.17 -4.80
CA VAL A 24 -6.21 12.54 -4.92
C VAL A 24 -6.47 14.01 -5.18
N GLY A 25 -5.42 14.81 -5.36
CA GLY A 25 -5.54 16.19 -5.81
C GLY A 25 -4.62 17.14 -5.09
N SER A 26 -4.79 18.42 -5.40
CA SER A 26 -4.04 19.51 -4.79
C SER A 26 -4.92 20.68 -4.41
N GLU A 27 -4.72 21.23 -3.23
CA GLU A 27 -5.34 22.46 -2.74
C GLU A 27 -4.24 23.39 -2.22
N ASN A 28 -4.20 24.66 -2.66
CA ASN A 28 -3.18 25.64 -2.24
C ASN A 28 -1.74 25.12 -2.35
N ASP A 29 -1.40 24.52 -3.50
CA ASP A 29 -0.12 23.85 -3.79
C ASP A 29 0.23 22.61 -2.94
N ALA A 30 -0.60 22.25 -1.95
CA ALA A 30 -0.45 21.03 -1.17
C ALA A 30 -1.11 19.84 -1.88
N GLN A 31 -0.37 18.75 -2.08
CA GLN A 31 -0.92 17.50 -2.64
C GLN A 31 -1.38 16.55 -1.53
N TYR A 32 -2.49 15.86 -1.77
CA TYR A 32 -3.04 14.87 -0.84
C TYR A 32 -2.96 13.46 -1.40
N VAL A 33 -2.87 12.49 -0.49
CA VAL A 33 -2.83 11.07 -0.84
C VAL A 33 -3.79 10.25 0.00
N LEU A 34 -4.36 9.24 -0.64
CA LEU A 34 -5.21 8.22 -0.02
C LEU A 34 -4.38 6.97 0.23
N HIS A 35 -4.41 6.43 1.43
CA HIS A 35 -3.79 5.13 1.72
C HIS A 35 -4.44 4.43 2.90
N ASN A 36 -4.09 3.16 3.09
CA ASN A 36 -4.54 2.36 4.24
C ASN A 36 -3.38 2.19 5.23
N THR A 37 -3.62 2.23 6.53
CA THR A 37 -2.57 2.16 7.58
C THR A 37 -3.04 1.30 8.77
N PRO A 38 -2.14 0.55 9.44
CA PRO A 38 -2.49 -0.30 10.58
C PRO A 38 -3.26 0.40 11.70
N PHE A 39 -3.00 1.68 11.93
CA PHE A 39 -3.55 2.40 13.08
C PHE A 39 -4.85 3.17 12.80
N GLN A 40 -5.08 3.58 11.55
CA GLN A 40 -6.21 4.44 11.18
C GLN A 40 -7.12 3.80 10.12
N GLY A 41 -6.71 2.71 9.47
CA GLY A 41 -7.42 2.18 8.31
C GLY A 41 -7.20 3.06 7.08
N ALA A 42 -8.20 3.16 6.20
CA ALA A 42 -8.16 4.05 5.06
C ALA A 42 -8.17 5.52 5.53
N THR A 43 -7.19 6.31 5.10
CA THR A 43 -6.98 7.68 5.54
C THR A 43 -6.54 8.58 4.37
N VAL A 44 -6.62 9.88 4.60
CA VAL A 44 -6.15 10.95 3.71
C VAL A 44 -5.08 11.75 4.44
N ASP A 45 -3.88 11.79 3.88
CA ASP A 45 -2.74 12.50 4.44
C ASP A 45 -2.18 13.49 3.41
N LEU A 46 -1.45 14.50 3.89
CA LEU A 46 -0.60 15.31 3.02
C LEU A 46 0.51 14.45 2.42
N LEU A 47 0.83 14.67 1.13
CA LEU A 47 1.89 13.96 0.44
C LEU A 47 3.24 14.13 1.15
N GLU A 48 3.51 15.33 1.67
CA GLU A 48 4.74 15.63 2.39
C GLU A 48 4.84 14.81 3.69
N ASP A 49 3.77 14.74 4.48
CA ASP A 49 3.73 13.94 5.72
C ASP A 49 3.86 12.44 5.44
N PHE A 50 3.21 11.98 4.36
CA PHE A 50 3.32 10.62 3.88
C PHE A 50 4.77 10.24 3.55
N GLN A 51 5.50 11.14 2.87
CA GLN A 51 6.90 10.96 2.47
C GLN A 51 7.89 11.19 3.62
N SER A 52 7.63 12.13 4.53
CA SER A 52 8.56 12.47 5.61
C SER A 52 8.87 11.27 6.53
N SER A 53 7.85 10.44 6.76
CA SER A 53 7.94 9.21 7.55
C SER A 53 8.53 8.00 6.79
N ARG A 54 8.57 8.06 5.45
CA ARG A 54 8.84 6.90 4.56
C ARG A 54 9.88 7.17 3.46
N GLY A 55 10.55 8.33 3.48
CA GLY A 55 11.55 8.70 2.49
C GLY A 55 10.95 9.09 1.13
N GLN A 56 11.84 9.33 0.16
CA GLN A 56 11.46 9.69 -1.20
C GLN A 56 10.70 8.52 -1.89
N PRO A 57 9.78 8.82 -2.82
CA PRO A 57 9.14 7.82 -3.66
C PRO A 57 10.17 6.92 -4.34
N VAL A 58 9.97 5.61 -4.21
CA VAL A 58 10.77 4.61 -4.92
C VAL A 58 10.26 4.42 -6.34
N SER A 59 8.95 4.60 -6.53
CA SER A 59 8.33 4.64 -7.85
C SER A 59 7.00 5.38 -7.81
N VAL A 60 6.62 5.93 -8.98
CA VAL A 60 5.31 6.52 -9.25
C VAL A 60 4.77 5.83 -10.50
N HIS A 61 3.54 5.34 -10.43
CA HIS A 61 2.90 4.59 -11.49
C HIS A 61 1.59 5.26 -11.89
N GLU A 62 1.47 5.62 -13.17
CA GLU A 62 0.17 5.94 -13.74
C GLU A 62 -0.65 4.66 -13.91
N THR A 63 -1.93 4.74 -13.58
CA THR A 63 -2.88 3.62 -13.64
C THR A 63 -4.21 4.09 -14.20
N GLU A 64 -5.14 3.17 -14.34
CA GLU A 64 -6.55 3.43 -14.65
C GLU A 64 -7.20 4.49 -13.74
N LEU A 65 -6.67 4.69 -12.52
CA LEU A 65 -7.12 5.74 -11.60
C LEU A 65 -6.83 7.15 -12.12
N THR A 66 -5.83 7.33 -12.99
CA THR A 66 -5.49 8.66 -13.54
C THR A 66 -6.49 9.17 -14.57
N GLU A 67 -7.43 8.32 -14.98
CA GLU A 67 -8.56 8.67 -15.86
C GLU A 67 -9.77 9.17 -15.06
N LEU A 68 -9.77 8.97 -13.73
CA LEU A 68 -10.81 9.46 -12.83
C LEU A 68 -10.51 10.90 -12.41
N ASP A 69 -11.58 11.68 -12.25
CA ASP A 69 -11.50 12.96 -11.56
C ASP A 69 -11.41 12.75 -10.03
N THR A 70 -11.15 13.84 -9.31
CA THR A 70 -11.08 13.82 -7.85
C THR A 70 -12.33 13.21 -7.22
N ALA A 71 -13.52 13.53 -7.74
CA ALA A 71 -14.78 13.00 -7.23
C ALA A 71 -14.87 11.46 -7.40
N GLY A 72 -14.44 10.94 -8.55
CA GLY A 72 -14.34 9.51 -8.82
C GLY A 72 -13.36 8.81 -7.90
N LEU A 73 -12.18 9.40 -7.67
CA LEU A 73 -11.19 8.89 -6.72
C LEU A 73 -11.74 8.83 -5.28
N ILE A 74 -12.44 9.88 -4.83
CA ILE A 74 -13.09 9.90 -3.51
C ILE A 74 -14.23 8.88 -3.42
N SER A 75 -14.97 8.66 -4.51
CA SER A 75 -16.01 7.62 -4.55
C SER A 75 -15.40 6.22 -4.40
N ARG A 76 -14.29 5.93 -5.10
CA ARG A 76 -13.52 4.68 -4.94
C ARG A 76 -13.00 4.52 -3.52
N PHE A 77 -12.46 5.58 -2.96
CA PHE A 77 -11.95 5.60 -1.59
C PHE A 77 -13.02 5.19 -0.58
N ARG A 78 -14.21 5.79 -0.65
CA ARG A 78 -15.33 5.45 0.24
C ARG A 78 -15.80 4.01 0.07
N ALA A 79 -15.79 3.46 -1.14
CA ALA A 79 -16.13 2.06 -1.37
C ALA A 79 -15.07 1.08 -0.80
N CYS A 80 -13.83 1.55 -0.67
CA CYS A 80 -12.68 0.81 -0.16
C CYS A 80 -12.31 1.15 1.29
N ASP A 81 -13.08 2.02 1.96
CA ASP A 81 -12.86 2.41 3.34
C ASP A 81 -13.18 1.25 4.28
N ARG A 82 -12.12 0.61 4.78
CA ARG A 82 -12.23 -0.54 5.68
C ARG A 82 -11.08 -0.52 6.69
N PRO A 83 -11.28 -1.12 7.88
CA PRO A 83 -10.20 -1.29 8.84
C PRO A 83 -9.04 -2.10 8.28
N TYR A 84 -7.81 -1.71 8.61
CA TYR A 84 -6.63 -2.45 8.23
C TYR A 84 -6.63 -3.86 8.82
N ARG A 85 -6.39 -4.87 7.98
CA ARG A 85 -6.15 -6.25 8.39
C ARG A 85 -4.95 -6.79 7.65
N LEU A 86 -3.88 -7.14 8.36
CA LEU A 86 -2.61 -7.57 7.76
C LEU A 86 -2.78 -8.63 6.66
N PHE A 87 -3.66 -9.62 6.91
CA PHE A 87 -3.86 -10.78 6.03
C PHE A 87 -4.99 -10.63 5.01
N SER A 88 -5.96 -9.74 5.23
CA SER A 88 -7.18 -9.68 4.42
C SER A 88 -7.53 -8.31 3.88
N PHE A 89 -6.89 -7.24 4.39
CA PHE A 89 -7.10 -5.88 3.91
C PHE A 89 -5.97 -4.95 4.35
N ASN A 90 -4.77 -5.18 3.83
CA ASN A 90 -3.61 -4.32 4.08
C ASN A 90 -3.47 -3.24 2.99
N CYS A 91 -2.29 -2.62 2.87
CA CYS A 91 -2.03 -1.56 1.91
C CYS A 91 -2.15 -2.03 0.46
N GLU A 92 -1.67 -3.22 0.12
CA GLU A 92 -1.74 -3.77 -1.25
C GLU A 92 -3.19 -4.07 -1.62
N HIS A 93 -3.95 -4.68 -0.71
CA HIS A 93 -5.38 -4.94 -0.89
C HIS A 93 -6.19 -3.66 -1.09
N PHE A 94 -5.85 -2.59 -0.36
CA PHE A 94 -6.49 -1.29 -0.53
C PHE A 94 -6.23 -0.71 -1.92
N ILE A 95 -4.98 -0.79 -2.41
CA ILE A 95 -4.65 -0.36 -3.77
C ILE A 95 -5.41 -1.18 -4.81
N ASP A 96 -5.43 -2.50 -4.68
CA ASP A 96 -6.18 -3.36 -5.60
C ASP A 96 -7.69 -3.04 -5.55
N CYS A 97 -8.24 -2.75 -4.37
CA CYS A 97 -9.63 -2.29 -4.22
C CYS A 97 -9.88 -0.98 -4.97
N MET A 98 -9.05 0.04 -4.78
CA MET A 98 -9.17 1.33 -5.48
C MET A 98 -9.19 1.13 -6.99
N ARG A 99 -8.32 0.23 -7.46
CA ARG A 99 -8.15 -0.17 -8.86
C ARG A 99 -9.20 -1.14 -9.41
N GLU A 100 -10.17 -1.56 -8.59
CA GLU A 100 -11.16 -2.60 -8.94
C GLU A 100 -10.53 -3.92 -9.41
N LYS A 101 -9.37 -4.27 -8.86
CA LYS A 101 -8.67 -5.53 -9.13
C LYS A 101 -8.93 -6.55 -8.03
N LYS A 102 -8.65 -7.81 -8.38
CA LYS A 102 -8.59 -8.88 -7.39
C LYS A 102 -7.52 -8.52 -6.37
N GLN A 103 -7.91 -8.50 -5.10
CA GLN A 103 -7.04 -8.10 -4.01
C GLN A 103 -5.98 -9.17 -3.75
N THR A 104 -4.72 -8.76 -3.79
CA THR A 104 -3.55 -9.59 -3.57
C THR A 104 -2.57 -8.87 -2.65
N SER A 105 -1.65 -9.61 -2.04
CA SER A 105 -0.58 -9.02 -1.25
C SER A 105 0.74 -9.74 -1.48
N PRO A 106 1.46 -9.41 -2.57
CA PRO A 106 2.71 -10.07 -2.92
C PRO A 106 3.75 -10.05 -1.80
N GLN A 107 3.81 -8.97 -1.01
CA GLN A 107 4.75 -8.91 0.13
C GLN A 107 4.39 -9.92 1.23
N LEU A 108 3.10 -10.06 1.52
CA LEU A 108 2.63 -11.01 2.52
C LEU A 108 2.80 -12.45 2.03
N GLU A 109 2.44 -12.73 0.77
CA GLU A 109 2.61 -14.04 0.14
C GLU A 109 4.07 -14.49 0.17
N LEU A 110 4.98 -13.60 -0.23
CA LEU A 110 6.41 -13.86 -0.17
C LEU A 110 6.88 -14.09 1.28
N SER A 111 6.42 -13.29 2.23
CA SER A 111 6.79 -13.42 3.64
C SER A 111 6.34 -14.77 4.22
N LEU A 112 5.11 -15.19 3.93
CA LEU A 112 4.57 -16.48 4.35
C LEU A 112 5.33 -17.65 3.72
N PHE A 113 5.65 -17.55 2.43
CA PHE A 113 6.47 -18.55 1.74
C PHE A 113 7.85 -18.72 2.41
N LEU A 114 8.54 -17.62 2.71
CA LEU A 114 9.84 -17.65 3.37
C LEU A 114 9.77 -18.25 4.78
N ILE A 115 8.75 -17.91 5.56
CA ILE A 115 8.54 -18.47 6.90
C ILE A 115 8.34 -20.00 6.81
N LEU A 116 7.52 -20.46 5.87
CA LEU A 116 7.26 -21.88 5.66
C LEU A 116 8.52 -22.63 5.21
N LEU A 117 9.29 -22.05 4.29
CA LEU A 117 10.56 -22.61 3.81
C LEU A 117 11.56 -22.76 4.95
N ILE A 118 11.76 -21.71 5.76
CA ILE A 118 12.68 -21.73 6.91
C ILE A 118 12.22 -22.80 7.92
N SER A 119 10.93 -22.84 8.23
CA SER A 119 10.37 -23.82 9.18
C SER A 119 10.61 -25.27 8.70
N MET A 120 10.42 -25.52 7.41
CA MET A 120 10.68 -26.83 6.80
C MET A 120 12.17 -27.21 6.87
N LEU A 121 13.08 -26.28 6.56
CA LEU A 121 14.52 -26.53 6.65
C LEU A 121 14.97 -26.81 8.08
N LEU A 122 14.45 -26.07 9.06
CA LEU A 122 14.73 -26.31 10.47
C LEU A 122 14.24 -27.69 10.90
N PHE A 123 13.01 -28.05 10.55
CA PHE A 123 12.45 -29.38 10.83
C PHE A 123 13.28 -30.52 10.22
N LEU A 124 13.65 -30.40 8.94
CA LEU A 124 14.53 -31.38 8.27
C LEU A 124 15.89 -31.49 8.96
N SER A 125 16.48 -30.38 9.39
CA SER A 125 17.76 -30.37 10.11
C SER A 125 17.70 -31.08 11.46
N MET A 126 16.53 -31.15 12.10
CA MET A 126 16.34 -31.88 13.35
C MET A 126 16.19 -33.38 13.12
N ILE A 127 15.62 -33.79 11.99
CA ILE A 127 15.45 -35.21 11.64
C ILE A 127 16.77 -35.83 11.15
N LEU A 128 17.57 -35.05 10.42
CA LEU A 128 18.83 -35.50 9.82
C LEU A 128 20.03 -35.42 10.78
N ARG A 129 19.81 -35.05 12.04
CA ARG A 129 20.79 -35.11 13.13
C ARG A 129 20.60 -36.38 13.95
#